data_AF-A0A1G0ZIP0-F1
#
_entry.id   AF-A0A1G0ZIP0-F1
#
_cell.length_a   1.000
_cell.length_b   1.000
_cell.length_c   1.000
_cell.angle_alpha   90.00
_cell.angle_beta   90.00
_cell.angle_gamma   90.00
#
_symmetry.space_group_name_H-M   'P 1'
#
loop_
_entity.id
_entity.type
_entity.pdbx_description
1 polymer ?
#
loop_
_entity_poly.entity_id
_entity_poly.type
_entity_poly.pdbx_seq_one_letter_code
_entity_poly.pdbx_strand_id
1 'polypeptide(L)'
;MIKSFSGKWSAYVSGTAIAFLFMLALYLFDTTIGMSDSYIMISEFCNKSIAARTVTTLPTFNWHTAFLVGILIGGMIAAIMGGEWRFQLVPEDIKEKGFFGSFGLTILQGVAGGFLVMVGLQMSGDSFEGQWCAAMQLSTGAWVFIAAFVIWGVIFMGIYNMVSAGGGGKSSGGKAEKEGKGKDKD
;
A
#
# COMPACT_ATOMS: atom_id res chain seq x y z
N MET A 1 -11.74 -1.02 26.44
CA MET A 1 -12.09 0.17 25.62
C MET A 1 -11.38 0.03 24.29
N ILE A 2 -12.12 -0.21 23.19
CA ILE A 2 -11.53 -0.54 21.90
C ILE A 2 -10.74 0.66 21.39
N LYS A 3 -9.43 0.50 21.20
CA LYS A 3 -8.47 1.55 20.80
C LYS A 3 -8.78 2.18 19.42
N SER A 4 -9.75 1.62 18.69
CA SER A 4 -10.19 2.01 17.32
C SER A 4 -10.89 3.38 17.24
N PHE A 5 -11.33 3.94 18.36
CA PHE A 5 -12.02 5.25 18.41
C PHE A 5 -11.14 6.41 18.88
N SER A 6 -9.90 6.17 19.33
CA SER A 6 -9.07 7.21 19.98
C SER A 6 -7.99 7.81 19.06
N GLY A 7 -8.07 7.58 17.75
CA GLY A 7 -7.21 8.23 16.75
C GLY A 7 -7.88 9.47 16.16
N LYS A 8 -7.09 10.45 15.70
CA LYS A 8 -7.59 11.66 15.00
C LYS A 8 -8.44 11.34 13.76
N TRP A 9 -8.34 10.12 13.24
CA TRP A 9 -9.27 9.48 12.31
C TRP A 9 -9.65 8.10 12.84
N SER A 10 -10.94 7.83 13.05
CA SER A 10 -11.40 6.49 13.41
C SER A 10 -11.49 5.61 12.16
N ALA A 11 -11.13 4.33 12.28
CA ALA A 11 -11.18 3.36 11.19
C ALA A 11 -12.57 3.27 10.53
N TYR A 12 -13.64 3.48 11.31
CA TYR A 12 -15.00 3.50 10.81
C TYR A 12 -15.28 4.71 9.92
N VAL A 13 -14.75 5.88 10.28
CA VAL A 13 -14.91 7.12 9.51
C VAL A 13 -14.15 7.03 8.19
N SER A 14 -12.88 6.60 8.23
CA SER A 14 -12.09 6.41 7.00
C SER A 14 -12.68 5.34 6.11
N GLY A 15 -13.09 4.19 6.67
CA GLY A 15 -13.69 3.10 5.90
C GLY A 15 -14.99 3.53 5.21
N THR A 16 -15.85 4.25 5.93
CA THR A 16 -17.11 4.76 5.37
C THR A 16 -16.85 5.78 4.27
N ALA A 17 -15.92 6.73 4.48
CA ALA A 17 -15.56 7.73 3.47
C ALA A 17 -15.01 7.09 2.18
N ILE A 18 -14.15 6.07 2.31
CA ILE A 18 -13.60 5.33 1.16
C ILE A 18 -14.72 4.56 0.43
N ALA A 19 -15.63 3.90 1.16
CA ALA A 19 -16.76 3.20 0.55
C ALA A 19 -17.66 4.15 -0.27
N PHE A 20 -17.95 5.35 0.26
CA PHE A 20 -18.67 6.38 -0.50
C PHE A 20 -17.90 6.86 -1.72
N LEU A 21 -16.58 7.02 -1.62
CA LEU A 21 -15.74 7.38 -2.76
C LEU A 21 -15.79 6.32 -3.86
N PHE A 22 -15.75 5.03 -3.49
CA PHE A 22 -15.88 3.93 -4.43
C PHE A 22 -17.26 3.90 -5.10
N MET A 23 -18.33 4.10 -4.34
CA MET A 23 -19.69 4.21 -4.90
C MET A 23 -19.81 5.40 -5.86
N LEU A 24 -19.26 6.55 -5.50
CA LEU A 24 -19.29 7.75 -6.34
C LEU A 24 -18.49 7.54 -7.64
N ALA A 25 -17.32 6.91 -7.56
CA ALA A 25 -16.52 6.62 -8.74
C ALA A 25 -17.23 5.64 -9.69
N LEU A 26 -17.82 4.58 -9.14
CA LEU A 26 -18.63 3.63 -9.93
C LEU A 26 -19.82 4.34 -10.59
N TYR A 27 -20.50 5.23 -9.86
CA TYR A 27 -21.62 5.99 -10.39
C TYR A 27 -21.23 6.98 -11.51
N LEU A 28 -20.03 7.57 -11.43
CA LEU A 28 -19.58 8.58 -12.41
C LEU A 28 -18.92 7.98 -13.65
N PHE A 29 -18.21 6.86 -13.50
CA PHE A 29 -17.34 6.31 -14.53
C PHE A 29 -17.75 4.94 -15.04
N ASP A 30 -18.78 4.31 -14.46
CA ASP A 30 -19.33 2.99 -14.82
C ASP A 30 -18.25 1.87 -14.93
N THR A 31 -17.09 2.08 -14.31
CA THR A 31 -15.92 1.21 -14.40
C THR A 31 -15.24 1.10 -13.03
N THR A 32 -14.63 -0.04 -12.75
CA THR A 32 -13.95 -0.29 -11.48
C THR A 32 -12.72 0.61 -11.34
N ILE A 33 -12.41 1.02 -10.11
CA ILE A 33 -11.20 1.78 -9.84
C ILE A 33 -9.97 0.88 -9.92
N GLY A 34 -9.37 0.81 -11.09
CA GLY A 34 -8.14 0.06 -11.35
C GLY A 34 -6.93 0.97 -11.57
N MET A 35 -5.77 0.53 -11.09
CA MET A 35 -4.49 1.22 -11.33
C MET A 35 -3.65 0.54 -12.41
N SER A 36 -3.80 -0.77 -12.62
CA SER A 36 -2.98 -1.58 -13.53
C SER A 36 -3.01 -1.06 -14.96
N ASP A 37 -4.19 -0.75 -15.49
CA ASP A 37 -4.36 -0.26 -16.86
C ASP A 37 -3.60 1.05 -17.13
N SER A 38 -3.55 1.94 -16.14
CA SER A 38 -2.78 3.18 -16.24
C SER A 38 -1.28 2.90 -16.33
N TYR A 39 -0.78 1.94 -15.55
CA TYR A 39 0.62 1.54 -15.60
C TYR A 39 0.99 0.85 -16.91
N ILE A 40 0.10 0.00 -17.45
CA ILE A 40 0.29 -0.65 -18.76
C ILE A 40 0.32 0.41 -19.86
N MET A 41 -0.63 1.36 -19.86
CA MET A 41 -0.69 2.45 -20.83
C MET A 41 0.60 3.29 -20.81
N ILE A 42 1.10 3.66 -19.62
CA ILE A 42 2.36 4.40 -19.47
C ILE A 42 3.54 3.58 -20.00
N SER A 43 3.58 2.28 -19.69
CA SER A 43 4.63 1.37 -20.18
C SER A 43 4.61 1.26 -21.72
N GLU A 44 3.45 1.12 -22.32
CA GLU A 44 3.29 1.12 -23.78
C GLU A 44 3.74 2.43 -24.41
N PHE A 45 3.38 3.56 -23.80
CA PHE A 45 3.81 4.87 -24.27
C PHE A 45 5.34 5.00 -24.24
N CYS A 46 5.97 4.57 -23.15
CA CYS A 46 7.44 4.53 -23.04
C CYS A 46 8.06 3.63 -24.10
N ASN A 47 7.54 2.41 -24.28
CA ASN A 47 8.04 1.47 -25.29
C ASN A 47 7.91 2.02 -26.71
N LYS A 48 6.77 2.62 -27.06
CA LYS A 48 6.55 3.25 -28.37
C LYS A 48 7.48 4.45 -28.58
N SER A 49 7.67 5.28 -27.56
CA SER A 49 8.57 6.43 -27.64
C SER A 49 10.04 6.02 -27.84
N ILE A 50 10.48 4.97 -27.14
CA ILE A 50 11.82 4.40 -27.30
C ILE A 50 11.98 3.80 -28.70
N ALA A 51 11.02 3.00 -29.16
CA ALA A 51 11.04 2.37 -30.48
C ALA A 51 11.07 3.40 -31.62
N ALA A 52 10.29 4.47 -31.49
CA ALA A 52 10.22 5.55 -32.46
C ALA A 52 11.40 6.53 -32.35
N ARG A 53 12.22 6.45 -31.28
CA ARG A 53 13.25 7.44 -30.90
C ARG A 53 12.75 8.88 -30.90
N THR A 54 11.46 9.06 -30.70
CA THR A 54 10.79 10.35 -30.67
C THR A 54 9.65 10.28 -29.66
N VAL A 55 9.40 11.38 -28.98
CA VAL A 55 8.23 11.53 -28.10
C VAL A 55 7.08 12.00 -28.97
N THR A 56 6.56 11.15 -29.83
CA THR A 56 5.34 11.47 -30.59
C THR A 56 4.11 11.27 -29.73
N THR A 57 3.16 12.21 -29.88
CA THR A 57 1.79 12.24 -29.34
C THR A 57 1.60 11.61 -27.96
N LEU A 58 1.37 12.47 -26.96
CA LEU A 58 1.00 12.09 -25.61
C LEU A 58 -0.08 10.99 -25.61
N PRO A 59 0.01 9.99 -24.71
CA PRO A 59 -0.98 8.95 -24.64
C PRO A 59 -2.34 9.56 -24.29
N THR A 60 -3.42 8.96 -24.79
CA THR A 60 -4.77 9.38 -24.43
C THR A 60 -5.00 9.10 -22.95
N PHE A 61 -4.91 10.15 -22.13
CA PHE A 61 -5.19 10.07 -20.71
C PHE A 61 -6.63 9.62 -20.48
N ASN A 62 -6.80 8.46 -19.85
CA ASN A 62 -8.09 7.97 -19.39
C ASN A 62 -8.35 8.47 -17.96
N TRP A 63 -9.58 8.39 -17.48
CA TRP A 63 -9.93 8.74 -16.11
C TRP A 63 -9.08 7.95 -15.08
N HIS A 64 -8.71 6.70 -15.37
CA HIS A 64 -7.79 5.91 -14.52
C HIS A 64 -6.44 6.61 -14.30
N THR A 65 -5.90 7.26 -15.35
CA THR A 65 -4.65 8.02 -15.21
C THR A 65 -4.85 9.30 -14.40
N ALA A 66 -6.01 9.95 -14.53
CA ALA A 66 -6.37 11.07 -13.68
C ALA A 66 -6.52 10.64 -12.21
N PHE A 67 -7.08 9.45 -11.95
CA PHE A 67 -7.15 8.85 -10.62
C PHE A 67 -5.75 8.58 -10.06
N LEU A 68 -4.85 7.98 -10.85
CA LEU A 68 -3.46 7.71 -10.46
C LEU A 68 -2.70 9.01 -10.07
N VAL A 69 -2.87 10.07 -10.85
CA VAL A 69 -2.29 11.39 -10.54
C VAL A 69 -2.97 12.01 -9.31
N GLY A 70 -4.29 11.84 -9.19
CA GLY A 70 -5.08 12.33 -8.07
C GLY A 70 -4.67 11.73 -6.73
N ILE A 71 -4.41 10.42 -6.65
CA ILE A 71 -3.95 9.78 -5.42
C ILE A 71 -2.54 10.25 -5.03
N LEU A 72 -1.66 10.49 -6.02
CA LEU A 72 -0.31 11.01 -5.77
C LEU A 72 -0.39 12.41 -5.18
N ILE A 73 -1.12 13.32 -5.83
CA ILE A 73 -1.27 14.70 -5.36
C ILE A 73 -2.01 14.75 -4.03
N GLY A 74 -3.09 14.00 -3.87
CA GLY A 74 -3.87 13.92 -2.64
C GLY A 74 -3.04 13.42 -1.45
N GLY A 75 -2.25 12.37 -1.66
CA GLY A 75 -1.32 11.84 -0.66
C GLY A 75 -0.24 12.86 -0.29
N MET A 76 0.33 13.56 -1.27
CA MET A 76 1.30 14.64 -1.02
C MET A 76 0.70 15.78 -0.20
N ILE A 77 -0.48 16.27 -0.57
CA ILE A 77 -1.18 17.34 0.14
C ILE A 77 -1.47 16.91 1.58
N ALA A 78 -1.98 15.69 1.77
CA ALA A 78 -2.26 15.14 3.09
C ALA A 78 -1.00 15.05 3.96
N ALA A 79 0.13 14.59 3.40
CA ALA A 79 1.40 14.50 4.11
C ALA A 79 1.97 15.89 4.48
N ILE A 80 1.84 16.89 3.59
CA ILE A 80 2.26 18.26 3.86
C ILE A 80 1.40 18.90 4.95
N MET A 81 0.07 18.80 4.83
CA MET A 81 -0.87 19.34 5.84
C MET A 81 -0.75 18.63 7.19
N GLY A 82 -0.43 17.33 7.17
CA GLY A 82 -0.17 16.53 8.37
C GLY A 82 1.18 16.82 9.03
N GLY A 83 2.09 17.53 8.36
CA GLY A 83 3.45 17.79 8.84
C GLY A 83 4.37 16.56 8.82
N GLU A 84 3.98 15.50 8.11
CA GLU A 84 4.72 14.23 8.01
C GLU A 84 5.51 14.10 6.69
N TRP A 85 5.51 15.15 5.86
CA TRP A 85 6.23 15.15 4.60
C TRP A 85 7.74 15.00 4.82
N ARG A 86 8.31 13.93 4.27
CA ARG A 86 9.74 13.64 4.31
C ARG A 86 10.19 13.05 2.98
N PHE A 87 11.26 13.61 2.42
CA PHE A 87 11.88 13.06 1.23
C PHE A 87 12.95 12.04 1.63
N GLN A 88 12.68 10.75 1.40
CA GLN A 88 13.56 9.64 1.78
C GLN A 88 13.80 8.75 0.57
N LEU A 89 15.05 8.67 0.09
CA LEU A 89 15.45 7.83 -1.05
C LEU A 89 15.94 6.44 -0.63
N VAL A 90 16.42 6.31 0.60
CA VAL A 90 16.92 5.05 1.17
C VAL A 90 16.22 4.85 2.51
N PRO A 91 15.59 3.69 2.75
CA PRO A 91 15.02 3.36 4.05
C PRO A 91 16.07 3.47 5.15
N GLU A 92 15.69 3.99 6.30
CA GLU A 92 16.59 4.18 7.45
C GLU A 92 17.23 2.86 7.89
N ASP A 93 16.49 1.74 7.75
CA ASP A 93 16.91 0.39 8.11
C ASP A 93 18.09 -0.17 7.29
N ILE A 94 18.31 0.35 6.08
CA ILE A 94 19.37 -0.12 5.18
C ILE A 94 20.57 0.83 5.21
N LYS A 95 20.37 2.07 5.66
CA LYS A 95 21.32 3.19 5.61
C LYS A 95 22.69 2.88 6.24
N GLU A 96 22.73 1.95 7.20
CA GLU A 96 23.94 1.51 7.89
C GLU A 96 24.91 0.71 7.00
N LYS A 97 24.46 0.18 5.85
CA LYS A 97 25.27 -0.66 4.94
C LYS A 97 26.11 0.14 3.93
N GLY A 98 26.23 1.45 4.11
CA GLY A 98 26.98 2.37 3.25
C GLY A 98 26.20 2.81 2.00
N PHE A 99 26.50 4.01 1.47
CA PHE A 99 25.68 4.67 0.44
C PHE A 99 25.48 3.83 -0.83
N PHE A 100 26.56 3.23 -1.36
CA PHE A 100 26.49 2.44 -2.60
C PHE A 100 25.77 1.09 -2.41
N GLY A 101 26.03 0.38 -1.31
CA GLY A 101 25.36 -0.89 -1.02
C GLY A 101 23.87 -0.71 -0.70
N SER A 102 23.55 0.34 0.07
CA SER A 102 22.18 0.61 0.51
C SER A 102 21.29 1.10 -0.61
N PHE A 103 21.82 1.97 -1.48
CA PHE A 103 21.07 2.48 -2.64
C PHE A 103 20.83 1.39 -3.68
N GLY A 104 21.86 0.60 -4.01
CA GLY A 104 21.74 -0.53 -4.95
C GLY A 104 20.71 -1.56 -4.49
N LEU A 105 20.76 -1.96 -3.21
CA LEU A 105 19.77 -2.87 -2.62
C LEU A 105 18.37 -2.26 -2.61
N THR A 106 18.24 -0.95 -2.36
CA THR A 106 16.95 -0.26 -2.35
C THR A 106 16.29 -0.23 -3.74
N ILE A 107 17.08 0.04 -4.78
CA ILE A 107 16.58 -0.02 -6.16
C ILE A 107 16.21 -1.46 -6.50
N LEU A 108 17.07 -2.43 -6.19
CA LEU A 108 16.81 -3.82 -6.52
C LEU A 108 15.55 -4.36 -5.85
N GLN A 109 15.36 -4.10 -4.54
CA GLN A 109 14.15 -4.51 -3.84
C GLN A 109 12.91 -3.79 -4.37
N GLY A 110 13.02 -2.51 -4.73
CA GLY A 110 11.91 -1.73 -5.27
C GLY A 110 11.48 -2.23 -6.65
N VAL A 111 12.43 -2.49 -7.54
CA VAL A 111 12.18 -3.04 -8.88
C VAL A 111 11.67 -4.47 -8.80
N ALA A 112 12.30 -5.33 -8.00
CA ALA A 112 11.87 -6.72 -7.84
C ALA A 112 10.47 -6.81 -7.19
N GLY A 113 10.23 -6.02 -6.15
CA GLY A 113 8.92 -5.93 -5.50
C GLY A 113 7.84 -5.38 -6.44
N GLY A 114 8.12 -4.29 -7.15
CA GLY A 114 7.20 -3.72 -8.13
C GLY A 114 6.89 -4.68 -9.27
N PHE A 115 7.90 -5.41 -9.77
CA PHE A 115 7.71 -6.46 -10.76
C PHE A 115 6.79 -7.58 -10.25
N LEU A 116 7.04 -8.11 -9.04
CA LEU A 116 6.20 -9.14 -8.43
C LEU A 116 4.76 -8.66 -8.20
N VAL A 117 4.58 -7.41 -7.77
CA VAL A 117 3.25 -6.80 -7.63
C VAL A 117 2.56 -6.75 -8.99
N MET A 118 3.22 -6.25 -10.04
CA MET A 118 2.64 -6.20 -11.38
C MET A 118 2.28 -7.58 -11.93
N VAL A 119 3.12 -8.59 -11.73
CA VAL A 119 2.80 -9.97 -12.11
C VAL A 119 1.55 -10.45 -11.36
N GLY A 120 1.47 -10.19 -10.06
CA GLY A 120 0.29 -10.51 -9.26
C GLY A 120 -0.98 -9.82 -9.75
N LEU A 121 -0.91 -8.53 -10.07
CA LEU A 121 -2.01 -7.74 -10.62
C LEU A 121 -2.52 -8.31 -11.94
N GLN A 122 -1.61 -8.72 -12.85
CA GLN A 122 -2.01 -9.34 -14.12
C GLN A 122 -2.65 -10.71 -13.93
N MET A 123 -2.27 -11.46 -12.88
CA MET A 123 -2.88 -12.75 -12.56
C MET A 123 -4.24 -12.61 -11.88
N SER A 124 -4.44 -11.60 -11.03
CA SER A 124 -5.73 -11.32 -10.39
C SER A 124 -6.71 -10.55 -11.26
N GLY A 125 -6.19 -9.87 -12.29
CA GLY A 125 -6.93 -9.03 -13.22
C GLY A 125 -6.95 -7.54 -12.86
N ASP A 126 -6.81 -7.19 -11.57
CA ASP A 126 -6.74 -5.78 -11.12
C ASP A 126 -6.13 -5.66 -9.71
N SER A 127 -5.97 -4.42 -9.23
CA SER A 127 -5.54 -4.07 -7.87
C SER A 127 -6.59 -4.39 -6.82
N PHE A 128 -6.17 -4.34 -5.55
CA PHE A 128 -7.05 -4.64 -4.42
C PHE A 128 -8.30 -3.76 -4.43
N GLU A 129 -8.17 -2.47 -4.72
CA GLU A 129 -9.28 -1.52 -4.82
C GLU A 129 -10.21 -1.83 -6.00
N GLY A 130 -9.65 -2.22 -7.15
CA GLY A 130 -10.43 -2.61 -8.32
C GLY A 130 -11.25 -3.87 -8.06
N GLN A 131 -10.63 -4.88 -7.46
CA GLN A 131 -11.29 -6.10 -7.01
C GLN A 131 -12.33 -5.80 -5.91
N TRP A 132 -12.07 -4.85 -5.02
CA TRP A 132 -13.07 -4.41 -4.04
C TRP A 132 -14.30 -3.79 -4.71
N CYS A 133 -14.11 -2.91 -5.69
CA CYS A 133 -15.20 -2.34 -6.47
C CYS A 133 -15.98 -3.41 -7.24
N ALA A 134 -15.30 -4.44 -7.78
CA ALA A 134 -15.95 -5.57 -8.43
C ALA A 134 -16.74 -6.43 -7.44
N ALA A 135 -16.23 -6.63 -6.22
CA ALA A 135 -16.92 -7.37 -5.16
C ALA A 135 -18.22 -6.67 -4.73
N MET A 136 -18.22 -5.32 -4.67
CA MET A 136 -19.42 -4.52 -4.42
C MET A 136 -20.52 -4.74 -5.48
N GLN A 137 -20.15 -5.09 -6.70
CA GLN A 137 -21.06 -5.45 -7.79
C GLN A 137 -21.47 -6.93 -7.79
N LEU A 138 -21.27 -7.64 -6.66
CA LEU A 138 -21.52 -9.08 -6.50
C LEU A 138 -20.66 -10.00 -7.38
N SER A 139 -19.49 -9.56 -7.86
CA SER A 139 -18.56 -10.45 -8.57
C SER A 139 -18.01 -11.54 -7.64
N THR A 140 -18.39 -12.80 -7.90
CA THR A 140 -17.93 -13.96 -7.11
C THR A 140 -16.41 -14.11 -7.14
N GLY A 141 -15.78 -13.88 -8.30
CA GLY A 141 -14.32 -13.99 -8.43
C GLY A 141 -13.58 -12.99 -7.56
N ALA A 142 -14.10 -11.76 -7.47
CA ALA A 142 -13.53 -10.72 -6.63
C ALA A 142 -13.64 -11.03 -5.13
N TRP A 143 -14.76 -11.62 -4.68
CA TRP A 143 -14.90 -12.09 -3.30
C TRP A 143 -13.91 -13.20 -2.95
N VAL A 144 -13.69 -14.15 -3.87
CA VAL A 144 -12.68 -15.21 -3.69
C VAL A 144 -11.28 -14.59 -3.60
N PHE A 145 -10.98 -13.61 -4.46
CA PHE A 145 -9.72 -12.87 -4.43
C PHE A 145 -9.51 -12.16 -3.07
N ILE A 146 -10.51 -11.41 -2.59
CA ILE A 146 -10.41 -10.68 -1.31
C ILE A 146 -10.18 -11.65 -0.15
N ALA A 147 -10.90 -12.79 -0.11
CA ALA A 147 -10.71 -13.81 0.91
C ALA A 147 -9.27 -14.38 0.88
N ALA A 148 -8.78 -14.73 -0.31
CA ALA A 148 -7.42 -15.24 -0.48
C ALA A 148 -6.37 -14.20 -0.09
N PHE A 149 -6.56 -12.93 -0.47
CA PHE A 149 -5.67 -11.82 -0.14
C PHE A 149 -5.53 -11.63 1.36
N VAL A 150 -6.66 -11.66 2.10
CA VAL A 150 -6.64 -11.56 3.57
C VAL A 150 -5.94 -12.76 4.21
N ILE A 151 -6.22 -13.98 3.76
CA ILE A 151 -5.58 -15.21 4.29
C ILE A 151 -4.07 -15.14 4.09
N TRP A 152 -3.61 -14.85 2.87
CA TRP A 152 -2.19 -14.72 2.57
C TRP A 152 -1.54 -13.57 3.34
N GLY A 153 -2.23 -12.43 3.50
CA GLY A 153 -1.74 -11.31 4.31
C GLY A 153 -1.46 -11.70 5.77
N VAL A 154 -2.35 -12.47 6.40
CA VAL A 154 -2.16 -12.99 7.76
C VAL A 154 -0.99 -13.97 7.82
N ILE A 155 -0.87 -14.88 6.84
CA ILE A 155 0.23 -15.85 6.75
C ILE A 155 1.57 -15.12 6.62
N PHE A 156 1.69 -14.17 5.68
CA PHE A 156 2.92 -13.40 5.48
C PHE A 156 3.27 -12.56 6.71
N MET A 157 2.29 -11.96 7.38
CA MET A 157 2.52 -11.25 8.64
C MET A 157 3.03 -12.21 9.73
N GLY A 158 2.48 -13.41 9.82
CA GLY A 158 2.96 -14.45 10.73
C GLY A 158 4.40 -14.87 10.44
N ILE A 159 4.73 -15.13 9.17
CA ILE A 159 6.08 -15.47 8.74
C ILE A 159 7.05 -14.33 9.03
N TYR A 160 6.68 -13.10 8.71
CA TYR A 160 7.49 -11.91 9.00
C TYR A 160 7.80 -11.79 10.48
N ASN A 161 6.80 -11.96 11.34
CA ASN A 161 7.00 -11.94 12.80
C ASN A 161 7.91 -13.07 13.27
N MET A 162 7.80 -14.28 12.70
CA MET A 162 8.68 -15.40 13.04
C MET A 162 10.13 -15.17 12.60
N VAL A 163 10.34 -14.63 11.40
CA VAL A 163 11.68 -14.29 10.87
C VAL A 163 12.28 -13.13 11.66
N SER A 164 11.49 -12.11 11.98
CA SER A 164 11.92 -10.99 12.82
C SER A 164 12.21 -11.41 14.25
N ALA A 165 11.45 -12.35 14.82
CA ALA A 165 11.72 -12.92 16.14
C ALA A 165 12.95 -13.85 16.12
N GLY A 166 13.17 -14.58 15.03
CA GLY A 166 14.34 -15.45 14.82
C GLY A 166 15.64 -14.68 14.55
N GLY A 167 15.57 -13.47 13.98
CA GLY A 167 16.70 -12.55 13.79
C GLY A 167 16.94 -11.59 14.97
N GLY A 168 16.01 -11.54 15.92
CA GLY A 168 15.99 -10.61 17.06
C GLY A 168 16.38 -11.25 18.38
N GLY A 169 17.48 -11.99 18.42
CA GLY A 169 18.15 -12.38 19.66
C GLY A 169 18.83 -11.18 20.34
N LYS A 170 18.06 -10.16 20.74
CA LYS A 170 18.29 -9.18 21.83
C LYS A 170 17.42 -7.92 21.62
N SER A 171 16.77 -7.51 22.72
CA SER A 171 15.86 -6.36 22.89
C SER A 171 14.41 -6.69 22.48
N SER A 172 13.48 -6.99 23.38
CA SER A 172 13.23 -6.36 24.66
C SER A 172 12.93 -7.40 25.74
N GLY A 173 13.89 -7.62 26.65
CA GLY A 173 13.64 -8.27 27.92
C GLY A 173 12.67 -7.43 28.77
N GLY A 174 11.80 -8.13 29.49
CA GLY A 174 10.69 -7.55 30.22
C GLY A 174 11.06 -6.54 31.30
N LYS A 175 10.11 -5.62 31.54
CA LYS A 175 9.76 -5.20 32.89
C LYS A 175 8.27 -5.45 33.08
N ALA A 176 7.97 -6.69 33.49
CA ALA A 176 6.74 -7.00 34.19
C ALA A 176 7.14 -7.43 35.61
N GLU A 177 7.10 -6.49 36.55
CA GLU A 177 7.10 -6.75 37.99
C GLU A 177 6.49 -5.49 38.63
N LYS A 178 5.20 -5.46 38.99
CA LYS A 178 4.61 -6.00 40.23
C LYS A 178 5.40 -5.63 41.50
N GLU A 179 5.27 -4.38 41.96
CA GLU A 179 5.31 -3.96 43.36
C GLU A 179 4.49 -2.65 43.45
N GLY A 180 3.57 -2.39 44.37
CA GLY A 180 3.20 -3.11 45.57
C GLY A 180 1.72 -2.91 45.91
N LYS A 181 1.12 -3.95 46.50
CA LYS A 181 -0.14 -3.86 47.23
C LYS A 181 0.14 -4.42 48.63
N GLY A 182 0.22 -3.51 49.60
CA GLY A 182 -0.02 -3.74 51.03
C GLY A 182 1.18 -4.14 51.90
N LYS A 183 1.57 -3.27 52.84
CA LYS A 183 1.32 -3.45 54.29
C LYS A 183 1.90 -2.33 55.16
N ASP A 184 1.28 -2.24 56.34
CA ASP A 184 1.62 -1.54 57.59
C ASP A 184 1.14 -0.08 57.70
N LYS A 185 0.17 0.25 58.59
CA LYS A 185 0.25 0.26 60.08
C LYS A 185 1.50 1.05 60.49
N ASP A 186 1.40 2.32 60.86
CA ASP A 186 0.76 2.84 62.08
C ASP A 186 0.37 4.32 61.91
#